data_AF-A0A8U0QPQ3-F1
#
_entry.id   AF-A0A8U0QPQ3-F1
#
_cell.length_a   1.000
_cell.length_b   1.000
_cell.length_c   1.000
_cell.angle_alpha   90.00
_cell.angle_beta   90.00
_cell.angle_gamma   90.00
#
_symmetry.space_group_name_H-M   'P 1'
#
loop_
_entity.id
_entity.type
_entity.pdbx_description
1 polymer ?
#
loop_
_entity_poly.entity_id
_entity_poly.type
_entity_poly.pdbx_seq_one_letter_code
_entity_poly.pdbx_strand_id
1 'polypeptide(L)'
;MTRPATISLGLLLLLIGYTAAGPESELQPRAVRSSACQDHSTLHDRLDVVEKHVEDTVQKLEAELAVLLEAIEAPEWSPLLETAGKPVVDILDGQGLGEGGDS
;
A
#
# COMPACT_ATOMS: atom_id res chain seq x y z
N MET A 1 25.23 17.72 42.30
CA MET A 1 25.04 16.58 43.22
C MET A 1 23.67 15.96 42.94
N THR A 2 23.54 15.26 41.81
CA THR A 2 22.25 14.79 41.27
C THR A 2 22.11 13.28 41.38
N ARG A 3 21.37 12.90 42.42
CA ARG A 3 20.38 11.82 42.50
C ARG A 3 20.85 10.36 42.44
N PRO A 4 20.93 9.66 43.60
CA PRO A 4 21.10 8.20 43.70
C PRO A 4 19.87 7.38 43.25
N ALA A 5 18.80 8.03 42.80
CA ALA A 5 17.53 7.39 42.46
C ALA A 5 17.56 6.61 41.13
N THR A 6 18.38 7.04 40.16
CA THR A 6 18.48 6.39 38.84
C THR A 6 19.18 5.04 38.91
N ILE A 7 20.22 4.93 39.75
CA ILE A 7 20.93 3.69 40.03
C ILE A 7 19.99 2.69 40.70
N SER A 8 19.19 3.17 41.66
CA SER A 8 18.21 2.33 42.38
C SER A 8 17.13 1.78 41.45
N LEU A 9 16.63 2.60 40.50
CA LEU A 9 15.65 2.15 39.52
C LEU A 9 16.23 1.11 38.54
N GLY A 10 17.46 1.33 38.07
CA GLY A 10 18.16 0.36 37.23
C GLY A 10 18.39 -0.98 37.93
N LEU A 11 18.78 -0.95 39.21
CA LEU A 11 18.93 -2.15 40.04
C LEU A 11 17.60 -2.85 40.28
N LEU A 12 16.52 -2.09 40.52
CA LEU A 12 15.19 -2.66 40.69
C LEU A 12 14.72 -3.37 39.42
N LEU A 13 14.92 -2.76 38.25
CA LEU A 13 14.58 -3.34 36.94
C LEU A 13 15.42 -4.60 36.66
N LEU A 14 16.71 -4.60 37.02
CA LEU A 14 17.58 -5.76 36.89
C LEU A 14 17.14 -6.91 37.79
N LEU A 15 16.77 -6.63 39.04
CA LEU A 15 16.26 -7.63 39.98
C LEU A 15 14.91 -8.20 39.54
N ILE A 16 14.02 -7.38 38.98
CA ILE A 16 12.74 -7.84 38.41
C ILE A 16 12.98 -8.73 37.19
N GLY A 17 13.96 -8.39 36.33
CA GLY A 17 14.37 -9.26 35.22
C GLY A 17 14.97 -10.58 35.70
N TYR A 18 15.74 -10.56 36.79
CA TYR A 18 16.36 -11.74 37.39
C TYR A 18 15.35 -12.63 38.15
N THR A 19 14.28 -12.08 38.72
CA THR A 19 13.22 -12.90 39.35
C THR A 19 12.20 -13.42 38.33
N ALA A 20 11.99 -12.72 37.21
CA ALA A 20 11.20 -13.20 36.08
C ALA A 20 11.93 -14.31 35.29
N ALA A 21 13.26 -14.24 35.23
CA ALA A 21 14.12 -15.34 34.82
C ALA A 21 14.39 -16.24 36.03
N GLY A 22 13.38 -16.99 36.47
CA GLY A 22 13.50 -17.95 37.57
C GLY A 22 14.77 -18.80 37.45
N PRO A 23 15.35 -19.24 38.60
CA PRO A 23 16.64 -19.91 38.63
C PRO A 23 16.60 -21.02 37.60
N GLU A 24 17.53 -20.96 36.64
CA GLU A 24 17.75 -21.91 35.57
C GLU A 24 17.19 -23.29 35.94
N SER A 25 15.92 -23.53 35.56
CA SER A 25 15.37 -24.88 35.56
C SER A 25 16.09 -25.54 34.40
N GLU A 26 17.24 -26.15 34.74
CA GLU A 26 17.73 -27.33 34.07
C GLU A 26 16.50 -28.16 33.66
N LEU A 27 16.39 -28.49 32.36
CA LEU A 27 15.34 -29.31 31.72
C LEU A 27 14.15 -28.58 31.05
N GLN A 28 14.33 -27.40 30.46
CA GLN A 28 13.50 -27.00 29.30
C GLN A 28 14.24 -27.37 28.00
N PRO A 29 13.70 -28.29 27.17
CA PRO A 29 14.47 -28.91 26.10
C PRO A 29 14.85 -27.87 25.04
N ARG A 30 16.12 -27.89 24.65
CA ARG A 30 16.73 -27.13 23.53
C ARG A 30 15.88 -27.13 22.25
N ALA A 31 14.99 -28.11 22.09
CA ALA A 31 13.98 -28.21 21.05
C ALA A 31 12.97 -27.05 21.02
N VAL A 32 12.55 -26.50 22.17
CA VAL A 32 11.54 -25.42 22.24
C VAL A 32 12.11 -24.05 21.85
N ARG A 33 13.41 -23.81 22.13
CA ARG A 33 14.11 -22.62 21.61
C ARG A 33 14.44 -22.75 20.13
N SER A 34 14.77 -23.96 19.65
CA SER A 34 14.95 -24.22 18.22
C SER A 34 13.65 -24.00 17.44
N SER A 35 12.49 -24.41 17.98
CA SER A 35 11.21 -24.20 17.31
C SER A 35 10.87 -22.72 17.17
N ALA A 36 11.03 -21.91 18.22
CA ALA A 36 10.77 -20.47 18.13
C ALA A 36 11.69 -19.75 17.11
N CYS A 37 12.96 -20.16 17.01
CA CYS A 37 13.87 -19.63 15.98
C CYS A 37 13.53 -20.12 14.57
N GLN A 38 13.09 -21.38 14.40
CA GLN A 38 12.63 -21.94 13.13
C GLN A 38 11.27 -21.36 12.68
N ASP A 39 10.39 -21.06 13.64
CA ASP A 39 9.10 -20.41 13.38
C ASP A 39 9.31 -18.97 12.87
N HIS A 40 10.33 -18.28 13.39
CA HIS A 40 10.69 -16.95 12.92
C HIS A 40 11.30 -16.95 11.51
N SER A 41 12.18 -17.91 11.19
CA SER A 41 12.71 -18.04 9.82
C SER A 41 11.60 -18.38 8.84
N THR A 42 10.69 -19.27 9.21
CA THR A 42 9.53 -19.64 8.38
C THR A 42 8.59 -18.45 8.13
N LEU A 43 8.44 -17.54 9.09
CA LEU A 43 7.66 -16.32 8.90
C LEU A 43 8.32 -15.36 7.90
N HIS A 44 9.64 -15.15 8.02
CA HIS A 44 10.40 -14.30 7.09
C HIS A 44 10.38 -14.86 5.68
N ASP A 45 10.62 -16.17 5.51
CA ASP A 45 10.56 -16.82 4.19
C ASP A 45 9.18 -16.63 3.52
N ARG A 46 8.10 -16.69 4.29
CA ARG A 46 6.75 -16.45 3.79
C ARG A 46 6.50 -14.99 3.45
N LEU A 47 7.07 -14.07 4.23
CA LEU A 47 6.97 -12.63 3.97
C LEU A 47 7.71 -12.28 2.68
N ASP A 48 8.91 -12.81 2.47
CA ASP A 48 9.70 -12.61 1.24
C ASP A 48 8.94 -13.10 0.00
N VAL A 49 8.26 -14.25 0.09
CA VAL A 49 7.42 -14.75 -1.00
C VAL A 49 6.25 -13.80 -1.29
N VAL A 50 5.62 -13.25 -0.25
CA VAL A 50 4.52 -12.30 -0.41
C VAL A 50 5.02 -10.98 -1.00
N GLU A 51 6.14 -10.45 -0.49
CA GLU A 51 6.78 -9.23 -1.00
C GLU A 51 7.10 -9.38 -2.48
N LYS A 52 7.77 -10.49 -2.85
CA LYS A 52 8.07 -10.78 -4.25
C LYS A 52 6.81 -10.88 -5.11
N HIS A 53 5.76 -11.53 -4.61
CA HIS A 53 4.51 -11.66 -5.37
C HIS A 53 3.82 -10.31 -5.58
N VAL A 54 3.87 -9.43 -4.58
CA VAL A 54 3.36 -8.06 -4.68
C VAL A 54 4.16 -7.26 -5.69
N GLU A 55 5.49 -7.30 -5.61
CA GLU A 55 6.38 -6.62 -6.58
C GLU A 55 6.13 -7.09 -8.02
N ASP A 56 6.11 -8.41 -8.24
CA ASP A 56 5.90 -8.98 -9.58
C ASP A 56 4.51 -8.60 -10.12
N THR A 57 3.49 -8.55 -9.26
CA THR A 57 2.12 -8.17 -9.63
C THR A 57 2.04 -6.69 -9.99
N VAL A 58 2.64 -5.81 -9.18
CA VAL A 58 2.67 -4.36 -9.44
C VAL A 58 3.38 -4.08 -10.77
N GLN A 59 4.55 -4.66 -10.98
CA GLN A 59 5.29 -4.50 -12.25
C GLN A 59 4.48 -4.96 -13.46
N LYS A 60 3.76 -6.08 -13.33
CA LYS A 60 2.87 -6.56 -14.40
C LYS A 60 1.73 -5.58 -14.66
N LEU A 61 1.08 -5.07 -13.62
CA LEU A 61 -0.01 -4.08 -13.76
C LEU A 61 0.49 -2.79 -14.40
N GLU A 62 1.66 -2.30 -14.01
CA GLU A 62 2.28 -1.11 -14.60
C GLU A 62 2.56 -1.29 -16.10
N ALA A 63 3.08 -2.46 -16.49
CA ALA A 63 3.32 -2.78 -17.89
C ALA A 63 2.01 -2.88 -18.69
N GLU A 64 0.99 -3.56 -18.15
CA GLU A 64 -0.32 -3.66 -18.80
C GLU A 64 -1.02 -2.30 -18.91
N LEU A 65 -0.90 -1.45 -17.88
CA LEU A 65 -1.45 -0.10 -17.89
C LEU A 65 -0.76 0.79 -18.93
N ALA A 66 0.56 0.70 -19.05
CA ALA A 66 1.32 1.43 -20.07
C ALA A 66 0.86 1.07 -21.48
N VAL A 67 0.71 -0.23 -21.76
CA VAL A 67 0.18 -0.72 -23.05
C VAL A 67 -1.25 -0.24 -23.30
N LEU A 68 -2.09 -0.26 -22.26
CA LEU A 68 -3.48 0.19 -22.38
C LEU A 68 -3.56 1.69 -22.66
N LEU A 69 -2.75 2.51 -21.97
CA LEU A 69 -2.69 3.95 -22.20
C LEU A 69 -2.19 4.27 -23.61
N GLU A 70 -1.15 3.59 -24.08
CA GLU A 70 -0.65 3.72 -25.45
C GLU A 70 -1.74 3.41 -26.48
N ALA A 71 -2.54 2.37 -26.25
CA ALA A 71 -3.65 2.01 -27.14
C ALA A 71 -4.79 3.05 -27.14
N ILE A 72 -5.06 3.73 -26.02
CA ILE A 72 -6.11 4.75 -25.92
C ILE A 72 -5.64 6.08 -26.52
N GLU A 73 -4.37 6.44 -26.33
CA GLU A 73 -3.76 7.64 -26.91
C GLU A 73 -3.47 7.49 -28.41
N ALA A 74 -3.72 6.31 -28.98
CA ALA A 74 -3.47 6.05 -30.38
C ALA A 74 -4.30 7.02 -31.27
N PRO A 75 -3.70 7.58 -32.35
CA PRO A 75 -4.29 8.67 -33.13
C PRO A 75 -5.68 8.36 -33.73
N GLU A 76 -5.99 7.09 -33.95
CA GLU A 76 -7.29 6.63 -34.42
C GLU A 76 -8.45 6.92 -33.44
N TRP A 77 -8.17 7.07 -32.15
CA TRP A 77 -9.15 7.36 -31.10
C TRP A 77 -9.24 8.85 -30.75
N SER A 78 -8.25 9.67 -31.13
CA SER A 78 -8.20 11.10 -30.80
C SER A 78 -9.48 11.87 -31.20
N PRO A 79 -10.07 11.67 -32.40
CA PRO A 79 -11.31 12.37 -32.79
C PRO A 79 -12.52 12.00 -31.91
N LEU A 80 -12.57 10.77 -31.39
CA LEU A 80 -13.64 10.30 -30.51
C LEU A 80 -13.47 10.84 -29.08
N LEU A 81 -12.23 10.94 -28.60
CA LEU A 81 -11.90 11.53 -27.30
C LEU A 81 -12.11 13.06 -27.29
N GLU A 82 -11.77 13.75 -28.38
CA GLU A 82 -11.97 15.20 -28.52
C GLU A 82 -13.44 15.61 -28.65
N THR A 83 -14.29 14.72 -29.16
CA THR A 83 -15.73 14.95 -29.30
C THR A 83 -16.52 14.56 -28.04
N ALA A 84 -15.97 13.75 -27.14
CA ALA A 84 -16.61 13.30 -25.90
C ALA A 84 -16.97 14.42 -24.90
N GLY A 85 -16.49 15.64 -25.11
CA GLY A 85 -16.81 16.83 -24.32
C GLY A 85 -17.50 17.98 -25.07
N LYS A 86 -17.76 17.85 -26.37
CA LYS A 86 -18.50 18.88 -27.13
C LYS A 86 -19.98 18.51 -27.18
N PRO A 87 -20.90 19.40 -26.77
CA PRO A 87 -22.32 19.15 -26.98
C PRO A 87 -22.52 18.96 -28.49
N VAL A 88 -23.10 17.81 -28.87
CA VAL A 88 -23.69 17.61 -30.19
C VAL A 88 -24.58 18.82 -30.45
N VAL A 89 -24.22 19.60 -31.48
CA VAL A 89 -24.93 20.74 -32.07
C VAL A 89 -26.28 21.01 -31.39
N ASP A 90 -26.38 22.11 -30.65
CA ASP A 90 -27.64 22.56 -30.07
C ASP A 90 -28.62 22.90 -31.20
N ILE A 91 -29.50 21.95 -31.53
CA ILE A 91 -30.50 22.08 -32.61
C ILE A 91 -31.59 23.10 -32.21
N LEU A 92 -31.56 23.65 -30.99
CA LEU A 92 -32.55 24.62 -30.51
C LEU A 92 -32.26 26.08 -30.90
N ASP A 93 -31.12 26.39 -31.54
CA ASP A 93 -30.79 27.76 -32.02
C ASP A 93 -31.57 28.18 -33.29
N GLY A 94 -32.58 27.40 -33.69
CA GLY A 94 -33.22 27.50 -35.00
C GLY A 94 -34.74 27.63 -35.02
N GLN A 95 -35.37 28.34 -34.08
CA GLN A 95 -36.78 28.77 -34.24
C GLN A 95 -36.97 30.23 -33.81
N GLY A 96 -36.73 31.13 -34.75
CA GLY A 96 -36.99 32.56 -34.60
C GLY A 96 -36.80 33.35 -35.90
N LEU A 97 -37.39 32.87 -37.01
CA LEU A 97 -37.49 33.65 -38.25
C LEU A 97 -38.96 33.77 -38.68
N GLY A 98 -39.38 35.03 -38.90
CA GLY A 98 -40.66 35.44 -39.51
C GLY A 98 -41.59 36.08 -38.47
N GLU A 99 -42.07 37.32 -38.59
CA GLU A 99 -42.40 38.08 -39.80
C GLU A 99 -42.21 39.58 -39.57
N GLY A 100 -41.80 40.27 -40.64
CA GLY A 100 -41.83 41.72 -40.72
C GLY A 100 -43.26 42.26 -40.83
N GLY A 101 -43.44 43.51 -40.40
CA GLY A 101 -44.62 44.30 -40.64
C GLY A 101 -44.23 45.78 -40.58
N ASP A 102 -43.95 46.33 -41.75
CA ASP A 102 -43.80 47.76 -42.01
C ASP A 102 -45.18 48.45 -41.86
N SER A 103 -45.31 49.38 -40.91
CA SER A 103 -46.16 50.59 -40.92
C SER A 103 -46.16 51.28 -39.54
#